data_AF-A0A1G7PZ01-F1
#
_entry.id   AF-A0A1G7PZ01-F1
#
_cell.length_a   1.000
_cell.length_b   1.000
_cell.length_c   1.000
_cell.angle_alpha   90.00
_cell.angle_beta   90.00
_cell.angle_gamma   90.00
#
_symmetry.space_group_name_H-M   'P 1'
#
loop_
_entity.id
_entity.type
_entity.pdbx_description
1 polymer ?
#
loop_
_entity_poly.entity_id
_entity_poly.type
_entity_poly.pdbx_seq_one_letter_code
_entity_poly.pdbx_strand_id
1 'polypeptide(L)' 'MENQSKFRVVAKAVKHNGIGGEQVYRASYRILDHVGEEIEANTGTHDFVDITSAFNQAFAMGHERLRELNTVTVQ' A
#
# COMPACT_ATOMS: atom_id res chain seq x y z
N MET A 1 -9.95 28.01 3.09
CA MET A 1 -9.59 26.87 2.22
C MET A 1 -9.11 25.76 3.14
N GLU A 2 -10.01 24.84 3.47
CA GLU A 2 -9.74 23.76 4.42
C GLU A 2 -8.76 22.75 3.81
N ASN A 3 -7.95 22.14 4.67
CA ASN A 3 -6.76 21.34 4.36
C ASN A 3 -7.11 19.93 3.82
N GLN A 4 -8.01 19.84 2.83
CA GLN A 4 -8.74 18.63 2.41
C GLN A 4 -7.96 17.62 1.52
N SER A 5 -6.63 17.68 1.41
CA SER A 5 -5.93 16.87 0.37
C SER A 5 -4.62 16.21 0.80
N LYS A 6 -4.45 15.89 2.08
CA LYS A 6 -3.26 15.11 2.54
C LYS A 6 -3.60 13.66 2.77
N PHE A 7 -3.80 12.92 1.68
CA PHE A 7 -3.79 11.47 1.73
C PHE A 7 -2.39 10.95 2.09
N ARG A 8 -2.32 9.81 2.77
CA ARG A 8 -1.07 9.17 3.20
C ARG A 8 -1.05 7.70 2.81
N VAL A 9 0.09 7.24 2.31
CA VAL A 9 0.31 5.82 2.03
C VAL A 9 0.93 5.17 3.26
N VAL A 10 0.35 4.05 3.69
CA VAL A 10 0.92 3.16 4.70
C VAL A 10 1.28 1.85 4.03
N ALA A 11 2.56 1.67 3.74
CA ALA A 11 3.10 0.43 3.18
C ALA A 11 3.38 -0.59 4.28
N LYS A 12 3.15 -1.87 3.97
CA LYS A 12 3.38 -3.00 4.86
C LYS A 12 3.88 -4.21 4.06
N ALA A 13 4.75 -4.99 4.69
CA ALA A 13 5.07 -6.35 4.25
C ALA A 13 4.39 -7.33 5.21
N VAL A 14 3.43 -8.11 4.71
CA VAL A 14 2.66 -9.05 5.52
C VAL A 14 3.31 -10.42 5.43
N LYS A 15 3.76 -10.93 6.58
CA LYS A 15 4.33 -12.28 6.68
C LYS A 15 3.22 -13.31 6.59
N HIS A 16 3.42 -14.34 5.76
CA HIS A 16 2.55 -15.52 5.70
C HIS A 16 3.35 -16.76 5.28
N ASN A 17 2.72 -17.93 5.35
CA ASN A 17 3.37 -19.18 4.99
C ASN A 17 3.04 -19.53 3.54
N GLY A 18 4.07 -19.78 2.74
CA GLY A 18 3.94 -20.24 1.37
C GLY A 18 3.46 -21.70 1.32
N ILE A 19 3.24 -22.19 0.10
CA ILE A 19 2.65 -23.52 -0.13
C ILE A 19 3.60 -24.63 0.36
N GLY A 20 4.92 -24.41 0.32
CA GLY A 20 5.93 -25.34 0.83
C GLY A 20 6.27 -25.16 2.31
N GLY A 21 5.54 -24.31 3.04
CA GLY A 21 5.82 -23.98 4.44
C GLY A 21 6.97 -22.98 4.64
N GLU A 22 7.51 -22.43 3.56
CA GLU A 22 8.47 -21.32 3.61
C GLU A 22 7.82 -20.04 4.15
N GLN A 23 8.63 -19.20 4.80
CA GLN A 23 8.18 -17.88 5.22
C GLN A 23 8.33 -16.91 4.04
N VAL A 24 7.21 -16.34 3.62
CA VAL A 24 7.15 -15.34 2.55
C VAL A 24 6.46 -14.08 3.04
N TYR A 25 6.66 -13.00 2.31
CA TYR A 25 6.11 -11.68 2.57
C TYR A 25 5.29 -11.24 1.37
N ARG A 26 4.10 -10.69 1.62
CA ARG A 26 3.23 -10.13 0.59
C ARG A 26 3.11 -8.64 0.79
N ALA A 27 3.25 -7.90 -0.32
CA ALA A 27 3.10 -6.45 -0.33
C ALA A 27 1.64 -6.08 0.04
N SER A 28 1.44 -5.10 0.91
CA SER A 28 0.12 -4.55 1.23
C SER A 28 0.23 -3.07 1.52
N TYR A 29 -0.65 -2.26 0.94
CA TYR A 29 -0.73 -0.83 1.24
C TYR A 29 -2.12 -0.45 1.70
N ARG A 30 -2.19 0.67 2.41
CA ARG A 30 -3.41 1.38 2.72
C ARG A 30 -3.25 2.86 2.41
N ILE A 31 -4.31 3.49 1.95
CA ILE A 31 -4.38 4.93 1.80
C ILE A 31 -5.30 5.44 2.89
N LEU A 32 -4.75 6.37 3.67
CA LEU A 32 -5.49 7.06 4.72
C LEU A 32 -5.79 8.48 4.28
N ASP A 33 -6.92 9.01 4.72
CA ASP A 33 -7.25 10.40 4.52
C ASP A 33 -6.54 11.32 5.54
N HIS A 34 -6.95 12.60 5.54
CA HIS A 34 -6.37 13.62 6.40
C HIS A 34 -6.60 13.42 7.91
N VAL A 35 -7.69 12.75 8.31
CA VAL A 35 -7.98 12.39 9.71
C VAL A 35 -7.45 11.01 10.10
N GLY A 36 -6.96 10.24 9.13
CA GLY A 36 -6.37 8.92 9.33
C GLY A 36 -7.34 7.77 9.10
N GLU A 37 -8.51 8.04 8.51
CA GLU A 37 -9.45 7.00 8.12
C GLU A 37 -8.98 6.28 6.86
N GLU A 38 -9.16 4.96 6.84
CA GLU A 38 -8.81 4.13 5.70
C GLU A 38 -9.84 4.33 4.59
N ILE A 39 -9.38 4.81 3.45
CA ILE A 39 -10.23 5.01 2.26
C ILE A 39 -10.00 3.95 1.19
N GLU A 40 -8.82 3.32 1.18
CA GLU A 40 -8.51 2.24 0.26
C GLU A 40 -7.42 1.34 0.83
N ALA A 41 -7.48 0.04 0.51
CA ALA A 41 -6.43 -0.92 0.81
C ALA A 41 -6.29 -1.91 -0.35
N ASN A 42 -5.07 -2.38 -0.59
CA ASN A 42 -4.82 -3.44 -1.54
C ASN A 42 -3.65 -4.32 -1.07
N THR A 43 -3.68 -5.58 -1.48
CA THR A 43 -2.64 -6.56 -1.22
C THR A 43 -2.14 -7.08 -2.57
N GLY A 44 -0.82 -7.01 -2.77
CA GLY A 44 -0.18 -7.51 -3.97
C GLY A 44 -0.36 -9.02 -4.11
N THR A 45 -0.17 -9.52 -5.33
CA THR A 45 -0.36 -10.94 -5.67
C THR A 45 0.93 -11.74 -5.62
N HIS A 46 2.09 -11.06 -5.52
CA HIS A 46 3.40 -11.68 -5.55
C HIS A 46 3.94 -11.91 -4.14
N ASP A 47 4.54 -13.08 -3.95
CA ASP A 47 5.26 -13.42 -2.73
C ASP A 47 6.73 -13.12 -2.88
N PHE A 48 7.30 -12.56 -1.82
CA PHE A 48 8.73 -12.27 -1.71
C PHE A 48 9.32 -13.11 -0.60
N VAL A 49 10.54 -13.60 -0.84
CA VAL A 49 11.33 -14.29 0.18
C VAL A 49 11.90 -13.33 1.22
N ASP A 50 11.97 -12.03 0.91
CA ASP A 50 12.51 -11.01 1.78
C ASP A 50 11.51 -9.87 2.06
N ILE A 51 11.57 -9.34 3.29
CA ILE A 51 10.66 -8.30 3.78
C ILE A 51 10.83 -6.97 3.03
N THR A 52 12.05 -6.65 2.61
CA THR A 52 12.40 -5.36 2.01
C THR A 52 11.78 -5.21 0.63
N SER A 53 11.85 -6.26 -0.20
CA SER A 53 11.22 -6.28 -1.53
C SER A 53 9.71 -6.16 -1.43
N ALA A 54 9.07 -6.89 -0.52
CA ALA A 54 7.62 -6.77 -0.28
C ALA A 54 7.23 -5.36 0.18
N PHE A 55 8.01 -4.74 1.07
CA PHE A 55 7.76 -3.38 1.53
C PHE A 55 7.94 -2.35 0.41
N ASN A 56 9.01 -2.47 -0.38
CA ASN A 56 9.28 -1.58 -1.51
C ASN A 56 8.17 -1.66 -2.58
N GLN A 57 7.69 -2.88 -2.87
CA GLN A 57 6.55 -3.04 -3.78
C GLN A 57 5.28 -2.41 -3.19
N ALA A 58 4.99 -2.65 -1.90
CA ALA A 58 3.83 -2.04 -1.24
C ALA A 58 3.88 -0.51 -1.29
N PHE A 59 5.06 0.07 -1.06
CA PHE A 59 5.28 1.51 -1.16
C PHE A 59 5.04 2.02 -2.58
N ALA A 60 5.60 1.36 -3.59
CA ALA A 60 5.40 1.73 -4.99
C ALA A 60 3.92 1.66 -5.40
N MET A 61 3.23 0.56 -5.08
CA MET A 61 1.80 0.37 -5.38
C MET A 61 0.94 1.47 -4.74
N GLY A 62 1.15 1.73 -3.45
CA GLY A 62 0.37 2.75 -2.75
C GLY A 62 0.63 4.16 -3.28
N HIS A 63 1.86 4.48 -3.68
CA HIS A 63 2.20 5.78 -4.25
C HIS A 63 1.66 5.97 -5.68
N GLU A 64 1.70 4.93 -6.51
CA GLU A 64 1.08 4.93 -7.83
C GLU A 64 -0.41 5.18 -7.71
N ARG A 65 -1.08 4.43 -6.82
CA ARG A 65 -2.50 4.62 -6.57
C ARG A 65 -2.84 6.00 -6.03
N LEU A 66 -2.05 6.52 -5.09
CA LEU A 66 -2.24 7.86 -4.57
C LEU A 66 -2.11 8.92 -5.68
N ARG A 67 -1.18 8.74 -6.62
CA ARG A 67 -1.06 9.62 -7.79
C ARG A 67 -2.35 9.59 -8.63
N GLU A 68 -2.92 8.42 -8.89
CA GLU A 68 -4.19 8.28 -9.62
C GLU A 68 -5.34 9.01 -8.92
N LEU A 69 -5.50 8.82 -7.60
CA LEU A 69 -6.54 9.50 -6.81
C LEU A 69 -6.41 11.02 -6.90
N ASN A 70 -5.18 11.54 -6.83
CA ASN A 70 -4.94 12.97 -6.98
C ASN A 70 -5.26 13.46 -8.40
N THR A 71 -5.01 12.66 -9.46
CA THR A 71 -5.37 13.05 -10.83
C THR A 71 -6.87 13.10 -11.07
N VAL A 72 -7.66 12.21 -10.45
CA VAL A 72 -9.12 12.20 -10.56
C VAL A 72 -9.77 13.40 -9.85
N THR A 73 -9.11 13.93 -8.81
CA THR A 73 -9.67 15.02 -7.98
C THR A 73 -9.43 16.42 -8.58
N VAL A 74 -8.61 16.56 -9.63
CA VAL A 74 -8.22 17.85 -10.23
C VAL A 74 -9.02 18.19 -11.51
N GLN A 75 -9.99 17.35 -11.90
CA GLN A 75 -10.94 17.64 -12.98
C GLN A 75 -12.25 18.24 -12.44
#